data_AF-A0A078LX97-F1
#
_entry.id   AF-A0A078LX97-F1
#
_cell.length_a   1.000
_cell.length_b   1.000
_cell.length_c   1.000
_cell.angle_alpha   90.00
_cell.angle_beta   90.00
_cell.angle_gamma   90.00
#
_symmetry.space_group_name_H-M   'P 1'
#
loop_
_entity.id
_entity.type
_entity.pdbx_description
1 polymer ?
#
loop_
_entity_poly.entity_id
_entity_poly.type
_entity_poly.pdbx_seq_one_letter_code
_entity_poly.pdbx_strand_id
1 'polypeptide(L)'
;MKAFTPAAVIYLLLTVLVAVFCLSAIQIWHPGYQWHDQQRIYQLLLLCTCAPLAALLRQATLPRPVLVLLSGLLVLGLCSSALAALPDWALKEWSRYTGLLLLALLISSLKTRPTWQSLILWAMAAVGFIHAFQFLVAYLTAFISGIRMLDADILFSGFSNPRFFGQFQVMLIPVMTLLVERCRQQQRLALVTLLTLALITQWCIAFTLGGRGLWLGLLTSHLALILINRKLLRVLALQAVAALSGLLLFGLLFKLIPLWLGLDPVLRDNLRTSLSGREQIWQWAWEMALANPWLGAGPMHYSATYNPIAAHPHQVILQWLAEWGFAATLIALALGAWGLLHGARYLRQASANELDAGLWGAIAGALVLAQVDGVFVMPYTETWLALLIGLAMARWNSPTPAKAAQRIALGILAVPVVLVLGQVLVIEVPTLPQVQEAYIEEHHTGWTPRFWSQGWIPMETP
;
A
#
# COMPACT_ATOMS: atom_id res chain seq x y z
N MET A 1 40.39 -4.06 -6.74
CA MET A 1 39.01 -3.99 -6.19
C MET A 1 38.65 -2.52 -6.02
N LYS A 2 37.64 -1.98 -6.73
CA LYS A 2 37.19 -0.59 -6.51
C LYS A 2 36.46 -0.55 -5.16
N ALA A 3 36.96 0.23 -4.21
CA ALA A 3 36.30 0.42 -2.92
C ALA A 3 34.89 0.99 -3.13
N PHE A 4 33.89 0.42 -2.46
CA PHE A 4 32.53 0.95 -2.49
C PHE A 4 32.52 2.34 -1.84
N THR A 5 31.94 3.33 -2.52
CA THR A 5 31.68 4.62 -1.88
C THR A 5 30.60 4.45 -0.80
N PRO A 6 30.61 5.23 0.30
CA PRO A 6 29.58 5.16 1.33
C PRO A 6 28.15 5.27 0.77
N ALA A 7 27.96 6.08 -0.28
CA ALA A 7 26.70 6.19 -0.98
C ALA A 7 26.27 4.87 -1.65
N ALA A 8 27.20 4.14 -2.28
CA ALA A 8 26.89 2.87 -2.93
C ALA A 8 26.44 1.80 -1.92
N VAL A 9 27.05 1.76 -0.73
CA VAL A 9 26.65 0.86 0.36
C VAL A 9 25.21 1.14 0.81
N ILE A 10 24.85 2.42 0.97
CA ILE A 10 23.50 2.81 1.39
C ILE A 10 22.45 2.39 0.36
N TYR A 11 22.71 2.58 -0.94
CA TYR A 11 21.76 2.15 -1.97
C TYR A 11 21.66 0.63 -2.07
N LEU A 12 22.77 -0.09 -1.91
CA LEU A 12 22.75 -1.55 -1.85
C LEU A 12 21.89 -2.03 -0.67
N LEU A 13 22.08 -1.45 0.52
CA LEU A 13 21.26 -1.76 1.70
C LEU A 13 19.77 -1.49 1.42
N LEU A 14 19.43 -0.33 0.86
CA LEU A 14 18.06 -0.01 0.48
C LEU A 14 17.48 -1.02 -0.53
N THR A 15 18.29 -1.48 -1.49
CA THR A 15 17.88 -2.53 -2.44
C THR A 15 17.49 -3.80 -1.73
N VAL A 16 18.36 -4.26 -0.82
CA VAL A 16 18.18 -5.51 -0.11
C VAL A 16 16.93 -5.43 0.75
N LEU A 17 16.74 -4.33 1.49
CA LEU A 17 15.57 -4.14 2.34
C LEU A 17 14.27 -4.09 1.54
N VAL A 18 14.25 -3.34 0.42
CA VAL A 18 13.07 -3.29 -0.47
C VAL A 18 12.82 -4.65 -1.09
N ALA A 19 13.85 -5.38 -1.52
CA ALA A 19 13.70 -6.73 -2.09
C ALA A 19 13.14 -7.72 -1.06
N VAL A 20 13.66 -7.72 0.16
CA VAL A 20 13.16 -8.57 1.26
C VAL A 20 11.70 -8.21 1.56
N PHE A 21 11.36 -6.92 1.63
CA PHE A 21 9.97 -6.49 1.79
C PHE A 21 9.08 -6.96 0.63
N CYS A 22 9.51 -6.84 -0.63
CA CYS A 22 8.76 -7.34 -1.79
C CYS A 22 8.48 -8.84 -1.70
N LEU A 23 9.47 -9.62 -1.26
CA LEU A 23 9.35 -11.08 -1.16
C LEU A 23 8.46 -11.52 0.02
N SER A 24 8.19 -10.64 1.00
CA SER A 24 7.29 -10.93 2.12
C SER A 24 5.83 -11.23 1.68
N ALA A 25 5.46 -10.84 0.46
CA ALA A 25 4.17 -11.17 -0.15
C ALA A 25 4.22 -12.45 -1.01
N ILE A 26 5.38 -13.08 -1.23
CA ILE A 26 5.52 -14.23 -2.14
C ILE A 26 5.49 -15.57 -1.39
N GLN A 27 6.13 -15.62 -0.22
CA GLN A 27 6.26 -16.84 0.58
C GLN A 27 6.27 -16.51 2.07
N ILE A 28 5.65 -17.35 2.91
CA ILE A 28 5.82 -17.28 4.38
C ILE A 28 7.17 -17.89 4.73
N TRP A 29 8.00 -17.11 5.40
CA TRP A 29 9.34 -17.50 5.86
C TRP A 29 9.37 -17.86 7.34
N HIS A 30 8.42 -17.36 8.13
CA HIS A 30 8.35 -17.57 9.57
C HIS A 30 7.14 -18.44 9.91
N PRO A 31 7.32 -19.72 10.24
CA PRO A 31 6.24 -20.58 10.70
C PRO A 31 5.52 -19.97 11.92
N GLY A 32 4.19 -20.09 11.96
CA GLY A 32 3.34 -19.51 13.02
C GLY A 32 2.90 -18.06 12.78
N TYR A 33 3.53 -17.34 11.85
CA TYR A 33 3.11 -15.97 11.49
C TYR A 33 2.15 -15.98 10.31
N GLN A 34 1.18 -15.06 10.33
CA GLN A 34 0.29 -14.82 9.20
C GLN A 34 0.98 -13.93 8.15
N TRP A 35 0.43 -13.91 6.92
CA TRP A 35 0.93 -13.04 5.84
C TRP A 35 0.99 -11.57 6.25
N HIS A 36 -0.06 -11.06 6.91
CA HIS A 36 -0.09 -9.66 7.36
C HIS A 36 1.03 -9.36 8.36
N ASP A 37 1.25 -10.22 9.37
CA ASP A 37 2.29 -10.00 10.39
C ASP A 37 3.67 -10.00 9.75
N GLN A 38 3.95 -10.95 8.86
CA GLN A 38 5.20 -11.01 8.12
C GLN A 38 5.45 -9.71 7.32
N GLN A 39 4.46 -9.27 6.55
CA GLN A 39 4.56 -8.02 5.79
C GLN A 39 4.77 -6.81 6.70
N ARG A 40 4.12 -6.77 7.86
CA ARG A 40 4.33 -5.72 8.87
C ARG A 40 5.75 -5.76 9.41
N ILE A 41 6.28 -6.91 9.81
CA ILE A 41 7.66 -7.06 10.32
C ILE A 41 8.66 -6.49 9.32
N TYR A 42 8.56 -6.88 8.04
CA TYR A 42 9.47 -6.38 7.02
C TYR A 42 9.27 -4.91 6.65
N GLN A 43 8.04 -4.40 6.75
CA GLN A 43 7.81 -2.95 6.71
C GLN A 43 8.54 -2.26 7.86
N LEU A 44 8.36 -2.70 9.11
CA LEU A 44 8.99 -2.07 10.27
C LEU A 44 10.52 -2.10 10.20
N LEU A 45 11.11 -3.21 9.75
CA LEU A 45 12.55 -3.33 9.50
C LEU A 45 13.04 -2.31 8.46
N LEU A 46 12.31 -2.18 7.34
CA LEU A 46 12.59 -1.19 6.31
C LEU A 46 12.52 0.24 6.87
N LEU A 47 11.46 0.57 7.62
CA LEU A 47 11.24 1.90 8.19
C LEU A 47 12.31 2.25 9.24
N CYS A 48 12.62 1.34 10.17
CA CYS A 48 13.66 1.53 11.19
C CYS A 48 15.02 1.82 10.56
N THR A 49 15.37 1.07 9.50
CA THR A 49 16.67 1.23 8.85
C THR A 49 16.72 2.49 7.98
N CYS A 50 15.61 2.84 7.31
CA CYS A 50 15.55 4.01 6.44
C CYS A 50 15.45 5.33 7.19
N ALA A 51 14.87 5.35 8.39
CA ALA A 51 14.68 6.56 9.20
C ALA A 51 15.99 7.35 9.43
N PRO A 52 17.08 6.77 9.97
CA PRO A 52 18.34 7.50 10.14
C PRO A 52 18.97 7.87 8.79
N LEU A 53 18.85 7.01 7.77
CA LEU A 53 19.39 7.28 6.42
C LEU A 53 18.74 8.50 5.77
N ALA A 54 17.47 8.76 6.07
CA ALA A 54 16.78 9.96 5.62
C ALA A 54 17.54 11.21 6.07
N ALA A 55 17.95 11.31 7.34
CA ALA A 55 18.69 12.48 7.84
C ALA A 55 20.10 12.63 7.23
N LEU A 56 20.74 11.50 6.88
CA LEU A 56 22.10 11.46 6.36
C LEU A 56 22.22 11.77 4.86
N LEU A 57 21.19 11.43 4.07
CA LEU A 57 21.20 11.61 2.62
C LEU A 57 20.61 12.95 2.17
N ARG A 58 21.04 13.41 0.98
CA ARG A 58 20.47 14.61 0.36
C ARG A 58 19.05 14.33 -0.14
N GLN A 59 18.07 14.93 0.51
CA GLN A 59 16.66 14.80 0.14
C GLN A 59 16.16 15.95 -0.74
N ALA A 60 14.96 15.77 -1.32
CA ALA A 60 14.23 16.86 -1.93
C ALA A 60 13.87 17.94 -0.90
N THR A 61 14.08 19.21 -1.25
CA THR A 61 13.56 20.32 -0.44
C THR A 61 12.04 20.32 -0.50
N LEU A 62 11.41 20.37 0.68
CA LEU A 62 9.97 20.57 0.76
C LEU A 62 9.64 22.08 0.71
N PRO A 63 8.58 22.49 0.00
CA PRO A 63 8.08 23.85 0.06
C PRO A 63 7.71 24.25 1.49
N ARG A 64 7.91 25.52 1.87
CA ARG A 64 7.59 26.03 3.22
C ARG A 64 6.16 25.71 3.67
N PRO A 65 5.11 25.88 2.85
CA PRO A 65 3.75 25.51 3.25
C PRO A 65 3.61 24.02 3.59
N VAL A 66 4.23 23.16 2.78
CA VAL A 66 4.21 21.69 2.99
C VAL A 66 4.95 21.33 4.27
N LEU A 67 6.09 21.96 4.56
CA LEU A 67 6.81 21.76 5.82
C LEU A 67 5.96 22.15 7.03
N VAL A 68 5.31 23.32 7.00
CA VAL A 68 4.45 23.79 8.10
C VAL A 68 3.29 22.84 8.33
N LEU A 69 2.62 22.41 7.25
CA LEU A 69 1.51 21.46 7.33
C LEU A 69 1.97 20.09 7.86
N LEU A 70 3.08 19.54 7.36
CA LEU A 70 3.62 18.27 7.85
C LEU A 70 4.06 18.36 9.31
N SER A 71 4.72 19.44 9.71
CA SER A 71 5.09 19.66 11.12
C SER A 71 3.86 19.76 12.01
N GLY A 72 2.84 20.52 11.59
CA GLY A 72 1.57 20.61 12.33
C GLY A 72 0.88 19.25 12.46
N LEU A 73 0.85 18.47 11.37
CA LEU A 73 0.29 17.12 11.38
C LEU A 73 1.01 16.19 12.36
N LEU A 74 2.34 16.16 12.33
CA LEU A 74 3.13 15.30 13.21
C LEU A 74 3.02 15.71 14.67
N VAL A 75 3.00 17.01 14.96
CA VAL A 75 2.84 17.53 16.32
C VAL A 75 1.45 17.22 16.87
N LEU A 76 0.38 17.48 16.10
CA LEU A 76 -0.98 17.14 16.50
C LEU A 76 -1.14 15.63 16.74
N GLY A 77 -0.58 14.80 15.85
CA GLY A 77 -0.55 13.36 16.01
C GLY A 77 0.19 12.92 17.26
N LEU A 78 1.34 13.53 17.58
CA LEU A 78 2.12 13.18 18.76
C LEU A 78 1.39 13.57 20.05
N CYS A 79 0.75 14.75 20.06
CA CYS A 79 -0.10 15.16 21.17
C CYS A 79 -1.29 14.21 21.33
N SER A 80 -1.93 13.81 20.22
CA SER A 80 -3.00 12.81 20.23
C SER A 80 -2.52 11.48 20.81
N SER A 81 -1.37 10.97 20.35
CA SER A 81 -0.79 9.72 20.88
C SER A 81 -0.45 9.80 22.36
N ALA A 82 0.15 10.90 22.82
CA ALA A 82 0.55 11.06 24.22
C ALA A 82 -0.63 11.19 25.19
N LEU A 83 -1.77 11.68 24.71
CA LEU A 83 -2.99 11.89 25.50
C LEU A 83 -4.02 10.76 25.33
N ALA A 84 -3.73 9.77 24.49
CA ALA A 84 -4.64 8.66 24.23
C ALA A 84 -4.73 7.71 25.43
N ALA A 85 -5.80 6.90 25.50
CA ALA A 85 -5.99 5.93 26.58
C ALA A 85 -4.94 4.82 26.57
N LEU A 86 -4.43 4.46 25.39
CA LEU A 86 -3.36 3.48 25.18
C LEU A 86 -2.19 4.11 24.40
N PRO A 87 -1.35 4.94 25.05
CA PRO A 87 -0.30 5.72 24.36
C PRO A 87 0.69 4.86 23.57
N ASP A 88 1.10 3.71 24.10
CA ASP A 88 2.06 2.83 23.43
C ASP A 88 1.55 2.36 22.08
N TRP A 89 0.27 1.97 22.00
CA TRP A 89 -0.39 1.58 20.77
C TRP A 89 -0.51 2.76 19.81
N ALA A 90 -0.92 3.94 20.29
CA ALA A 90 -0.99 5.12 19.45
C ALA A 90 0.38 5.56 18.90
N LEU A 91 1.45 5.43 19.69
CA LEU A 91 2.82 5.73 19.28
C LEU A 91 3.34 4.77 18.21
N LYS A 92 2.92 3.50 18.19
CA LYS A 92 3.26 2.56 17.11
C LYS A 92 2.74 3.05 15.76
N GLU A 93 1.47 3.48 15.70
CA GLU A 93 0.89 3.99 14.45
C GLU A 93 1.49 5.34 14.04
N TRP A 94 1.67 6.26 14.99
CA TRP A 94 2.32 7.55 14.73
C TRP A 94 3.75 7.37 14.20
N SER A 95 4.54 6.49 14.82
CA SER A 95 5.91 6.16 14.39
C SER A 95 5.92 5.46 13.03
N ARG A 96 4.94 4.60 12.73
CA ARG A 96 4.78 3.99 11.41
C ARG A 96 4.54 5.04 10.32
N TYR A 97 3.58 5.96 10.50
CA TYR A 97 3.33 7.01 9.51
C TYR A 97 4.51 7.98 9.36
N THR A 98 5.19 8.30 10.46
CA THR A 98 6.44 9.08 10.43
C THR A 98 7.52 8.35 9.64
N GLY A 99 7.70 7.05 9.88
CA GLY A 99 8.63 6.20 9.12
C GLY A 99 8.31 6.16 7.62
N LEU A 100 7.04 6.03 7.25
CA LEU A 100 6.60 6.06 5.84
C LEU A 100 6.89 7.41 5.17
N LEU A 101 6.70 8.52 5.88
CA LEU A 101 7.10 9.85 5.41
C LEU A 101 8.61 9.94 5.18
N LEU A 102 9.41 9.46 6.14
CA LEU A 102 10.88 9.43 6.02
C LEU A 102 11.33 8.54 4.84
N LEU A 103 10.67 7.40 4.62
CA LEU A 103 10.90 6.53 3.46
C LEU A 103 10.60 7.27 2.15
N ALA A 104 9.44 7.92 2.03
CA ALA A 104 9.08 8.68 0.82
C ALA A 104 10.10 9.79 0.53
N LEU A 105 10.54 10.52 1.55
CA LEU A 105 11.59 11.54 1.44
C LEU A 105 12.95 10.97 1.06
N LEU A 106 13.31 9.80 1.60
CA LEU A 106 14.52 9.09 1.21
C LEU A 106 14.46 8.67 -0.26
N ILE A 107 13.35 8.10 -0.73
CA ILE A 107 13.16 7.74 -2.14
C ILE A 107 13.19 8.98 -3.04
N SER A 108 12.72 10.13 -2.57
CA SER A 108 12.82 11.39 -3.32
C SER A 108 14.27 11.78 -3.68
N SER A 109 15.25 11.33 -2.90
CA SER A 109 16.68 11.52 -3.19
C SER A 109 17.18 10.79 -4.44
N LEU A 110 16.40 9.85 -4.98
CA LEU A 110 16.73 9.09 -6.18
C LEU A 110 16.54 9.90 -7.47
N LYS A 111 16.21 11.20 -7.40
CA LYS A 111 16.00 12.07 -8.57
C LYS A 111 17.13 11.97 -9.61
N THR A 112 18.38 11.98 -9.16
CA THR A 112 19.56 11.90 -10.04
C THR A 112 19.95 10.47 -10.41
N ARG A 113 19.10 9.48 -10.11
CA ARG A 113 19.39 8.05 -10.20
C ARG A 113 18.27 7.29 -10.93
N PRO A 114 18.15 7.43 -12.25
CA PRO A 114 17.06 6.83 -13.04
C PRO A 114 17.04 5.30 -13.01
N THR A 115 18.21 4.65 -12.88
CA THR A 115 18.31 3.19 -12.72
C THR A 115 17.59 2.71 -11.48
N TRP A 116 17.76 3.43 -10.36
CA TRP A 116 17.15 3.10 -9.08
C TRP A 116 15.65 3.32 -9.07
N GLN A 117 15.18 4.42 -9.67
CA GLN A 117 13.75 4.64 -9.88
C GLN A 117 13.13 3.50 -10.71
N SER A 118 13.82 3.08 -11.77
CA SER A 118 13.36 1.97 -12.61
C SER A 118 13.36 0.65 -11.85
N LEU A 119 14.35 0.40 -11.00
CA LEU A 119 14.46 -0.82 -10.20
C LEU A 119 13.25 -1.00 -9.26
N ILE A 120 12.78 0.07 -8.60
CA ILE A 120 11.59 0.01 -7.74
C ILE A 120 10.34 -0.38 -8.54
N LEU A 121 10.14 0.23 -9.72
CA LEU A 121 9.00 -0.08 -10.58
C LEU A 121 9.07 -1.52 -11.14
N TRP A 122 10.26 -1.97 -11.52
CA TRP A 122 10.47 -3.34 -11.99
C TRP A 122 10.33 -4.37 -10.87
N ALA A 123 10.72 -4.05 -9.63
CA ALA A 123 10.47 -4.92 -8.47
C ALA A 123 8.96 -5.09 -8.24
N MET A 124 8.19 -4.01 -8.34
CA MET A 124 6.71 -4.06 -8.26
C MET A 124 6.12 -4.97 -9.34
N ALA A 125 6.55 -4.80 -10.59
CA ALA A 125 6.10 -5.61 -11.71
C ALA A 125 6.54 -7.07 -11.60
N ALA A 126 7.72 -7.34 -11.04
CA ALA A 126 8.18 -8.70 -10.77
C ALA A 126 7.30 -9.40 -9.73
N VAL A 127 6.94 -8.72 -8.63
CA VAL A 127 5.97 -9.25 -7.66
C VAL A 127 4.62 -9.52 -8.32
N GLY A 128 4.12 -8.58 -9.13
CA GLY A 128 2.89 -8.77 -9.90
C GLY A 128 2.96 -9.97 -10.86
N PHE A 129 4.09 -10.15 -11.54
CA PHE A 129 4.32 -11.30 -12.41
C PHE A 129 4.31 -12.62 -11.62
N ILE A 130 5.01 -12.67 -10.48
CA ILE A 130 5.07 -13.87 -9.63
C ILE A 130 3.67 -14.25 -9.13
N HIS A 131 2.87 -13.29 -8.67
CA HIS A 131 1.49 -13.58 -8.26
C HIS A 131 0.61 -14.05 -9.42
N ALA A 132 0.76 -13.46 -10.61
CA ALA A 132 0.05 -13.93 -11.80
C ALA A 132 0.43 -15.38 -12.13
N PHE A 133 1.73 -15.71 -12.03
CA PHE A 133 2.23 -17.07 -12.24
C PHE A 133 1.73 -18.04 -11.17
N GLN A 134 1.82 -17.68 -9.88
CA GLN A 134 1.33 -18.49 -8.75
C GLN A 134 -0.17 -18.79 -8.89
N PHE A 135 -0.97 -17.81 -9.29
CA PHE A 135 -2.39 -17.98 -9.55
C PHE A 135 -2.67 -19.01 -10.65
N LEU A 136 -1.96 -18.91 -11.79
CA LEU A 136 -2.12 -19.87 -12.89
C LEU A 136 -1.66 -21.27 -12.48
N VAL A 137 -0.57 -21.38 -11.71
CA VAL A 137 -0.11 -22.65 -11.16
C VAL A 137 -1.15 -23.24 -10.21
N ALA A 138 -1.67 -22.46 -9.26
CA ALA A 138 -2.70 -22.91 -8.32
C ALA A 138 -3.96 -23.40 -9.06
N TYR A 139 -4.38 -22.66 -10.09
CA TYR A 139 -5.49 -23.04 -10.95
C TYR A 139 -5.23 -24.38 -11.65
N LEU A 140 -4.05 -24.58 -12.24
CA LEU A 140 -3.69 -25.86 -12.88
C LEU A 140 -3.60 -27.01 -11.86
N THR A 141 -3.02 -26.77 -10.69
CA THR A 141 -2.90 -27.75 -9.60
C THR A 141 -4.26 -28.21 -9.10
N ALA A 142 -5.29 -27.36 -9.10
CA ALA A 142 -6.65 -27.76 -8.74
C ALA A 142 -7.16 -28.91 -9.61
N PHE A 143 -6.76 -28.99 -10.88
CA PHE A 143 -7.13 -30.10 -11.77
C PHE A 143 -6.18 -31.30 -11.63
N ILE A 144 -4.88 -31.06 -11.56
CA ILE A 144 -3.86 -32.14 -11.48
C ILE A 144 -4.02 -32.95 -10.19
N SER A 145 -4.31 -32.28 -9.08
CA SER A 145 -4.51 -32.92 -7.77
C SER A 145 -5.81 -33.74 -7.68
N GLY A 146 -6.73 -33.60 -8.63
CA GLY A 146 -8.05 -34.24 -8.60
C GLY A 146 -9.05 -33.59 -7.63
N ILE A 147 -8.61 -32.63 -6.79
CA ILE A 147 -9.46 -31.93 -5.82
C ILE A 147 -10.53 -31.09 -6.53
N ARG A 148 -10.21 -30.53 -7.71
CA ARG A 148 -11.09 -29.72 -8.59
C ARG A 148 -11.82 -28.57 -7.88
N MET A 149 -11.29 -28.11 -6.75
CA MET A 149 -11.84 -27.00 -6.00
C MET A 149 -11.34 -25.68 -6.59
N LEU A 150 -12.26 -24.97 -7.24
CA LEU A 150 -12.02 -23.64 -7.81
C LEU A 150 -12.59 -22.57 -6.88
N ASP A 151 -11.93 -22.39 -5.75
CA ASP A 151 -12.25 -21.33 -4.79
C ASP A 151 -11.33 -20.12 -5.01
N ALA A 152 -11.92 -18.97 -5.30
CA ALA A 152 -11.24 -17.70 -5.51
C ALA A 152 -10.27 -17.34 -4.37
N ASP A 153 -10.59 -17.69 -3.13
CA ASP A 153 -9.79 -17.34 -1.95
C ASP A 153 -8.58 -18.28 -1.75
N ILE A 154 -8.64 -19.50 -2.31
CA ILE A 154 -7.58 -20.53 -2.18
C ILE A 154 -6.59 -20.44 -3.34
N LEU A 155 -7.05 -20.03 -4.52
CA LEU A 155 -6.20 -19.85 -5.72
C LEU A 155 -5.19 -18.71 -5.59
N PHE A 156 -5.28 -17.93 -4.52
CA PHE A 156 -4.47 -16.78 -4.24
C PHE A 156 -3.72 -16.96 -2.93
N SER A 157 -2.44 -16.58 -2.92
CA SER A 157 -1.59 -16.59 -1.74
C SER A 157 -0.77 -15.31 -1.65
N GLY A 158 -0.18 -15.07 -0.48
CA GLY A 158 0.65 -13.89 -0.24
C GLY A 158 0.04 -12.83 0.66
N PHE A 159 -1.28 -12.87 0.87
CA PHE A 159 -1.99 -11.89 1.70
C PHE A 159 -3.09 -12.57 2.52
N SER A 160 -3.29 -12.11 3.77
CA SER A 160 -4.32 -12.68 4.67
C SER A 160 -5.76 -12.37 4.24
N ASN A 161 -5.96 -11.46 3.28
CA ASN A 161 -7.26 -11.14 2.72
C ASN A 161 -7.12 -10.77 1.24
N PRO A 162 -7.99 -11.28 0.35
CA PRO A 162 -7.95 -10.93 -1.07
C PRO A 162 -8.09 -9.43 -1.36
N ARG A 163 -8.76 -8.67 -0.48
CA ARG A 163 -8.85 -7.21 -0.60
C ARG A 163 -7.48 -6.54 -0.50
N PHE A 164 -6.58 -7.06 0.32
CA PHE A 164 -5.23 -6.48 0.48
C PHE A 164 -4.42 -6.65 -0.80
N PHE A 165 -4.62 -7.74 -1.53
CA PHE A 165 -4.07 -7.88 -2.88
C PHE A 165 -4.70 -6.89 -3.85
N GLY A 166 -6.02 -6.71 -3.81
CA GLY A 166 -6.70 -5.68 -4.59
C GLY A 166 -6.14 -4.28 -4.33
N GLN A 167 -5.78 -3.96 -3.09
CA GLN A 167 -5.11 -2.71 -2.73
C GLN A 167 -3.71 -2.59 -3.36
N PHE A 168 -2.95 -3.67 -3.45
CA PHE A 168 -1.69 -3.66 -4.21
C PHE A 168 -1.94 -3.54 -5.72
N GLN A 169 -2.94 -4.26 -6.25
CA GLN A 169 -3.31 -4.26 -7.67
C GLN A 169 -3.69 -2.87 -8.18
N VAL A 170 -4.40 -2.04 -7.38
CA VAL A 170 -4.80 -0.68 -7.79
C VAL A 170 -3.60 0.20 -8.16
N MET A 171 -2.45 -0.07 -7.53
CA MET A 171 -1.19 0.62 -7.81
C MET A 171 -0.36 -0.11 -8.87
N LEU A 172 -0.34 -1.44 -8.84
CA LEU A 172 0.43 -2.29 -9.75
C LEU A 172 -0.03 -2.14 -11.20
N ILE A 173 -1.34 -2.21 -11.42
CA ILE A 173 -1.97 -2.25 -12.75
C ILE A 173 -1.58 -1.01 -13.57
N PRO A 174 -1.71 0.23 -13.06
CA PRO A 174 -1.18 1.42 -13.74
C PRO A 174 0.30 1.31 -14.05
N VAL A 175 1.14 0.91 -13.08
CA VAL A 175 2.61 0.82 -13.24
C VAL A 175 3.00 -0.21 -14.32
N MET A 176 2.38 -1.38 -14.35
CA MET A 176 2.66 -2.42 -15.35
C MET A 176 2.35 -1.94 -16.77
N THR A 177 1.24 -1.23 -16.98
CA THR A 177 0.92 -0.63 -18.29
C THR A 177 1.99 0.32 -18.77
N LEU A 178 2.59 1.11 -17.88
CA LEU A 178 3.68 2.01 -18.24
C LEU A 178 4.92 1.24 -18.68
N LEU A 179 5.24 0.17 -17.97
CA LEU A 179 6.40 -0.66 -18.30
C LEU A 179 6.19 -1.37 -19.64
N VAL A 180 4.96 -1.82 -19.95
CA VAL A 180 4.62 -2.34 -21.28
C VAL A 180 4.89 -1.28 -22.35
N GLU A 181 4.38 -0.05 -22.17
CA GLU A 181 4.56 1.03 -23.14
C GLU A 181 6.05 1.42 -23.31
N ARG A 182 6.77 1.52 -22.20
CA ARG A 182 8.21 1.82 -22.20
C ARG A 182 9.01 0.72 -22.91
N CYS A 183 8.72 -0.55 -22.65
CA CYS A 183 9.37 -1.68 -23.33
C CYS A 183 9.03 -1.72 -24.82
N ARG A 184 7.82 -1.33 -25.20
CA ARG A 184 7.41 -1.19 -26.60
C ARG A 184 8.22 -0.12 -27.32
N GLN A 185 8.36 1.06 -26.71
CA GLN A 185 9.19 2.14 -27.26
C GLN A 185 10.67 1.73 -27.40
N GLN A 186 11.15 0.87 -26.50
CA GLN A 186 12.51 0.32 -26.52
C GLN A 186 12.66 -0.94 -27.40
N GLN A 187 11.62 -1.35 -28.13
CA GLN A 187 11.61 -2.54 -29.00
C GLN A 187 11.95 -3.86 -28.27
N ARG A 188 11.63 -3.96 -26.98
CA ARG A 188 11.87 -5.16 -26.15
C ARG A 188 10.66 -6.09 -26.18
N LEU A 189 10.38 -6.68 -27.34
CA LEU A 189 9.14 -7.45 -27.60
C LEU A 189 8.89 -8.58 -26.60
N ALA A 190 9.92 -9.33 -26.19
CA ALA A 190 9.78 -10.39 -25.20
C ALA A 190 9.24 -9.87 -23.85
N LEU A 191 9.75 -8.74 -23.37
CA LEU A 191 9.28 -8.10 -22.13
C LEU A 191 7.87 -7.53 -22.30
N VAL A 192 7.55 -6.97 -23.47
CA VAL A 192 6.19 -6.50 -23.78
C VAL A 192 5.19 -7.65 -23.66
N THR A 193 5.50 -8.80 -24.26
CA THR A 193 4.65 -9.99 -24.21
C THR A 193 4.47 -10.48 -22.77
N LEU A 194 5.57 -10.68 -22.03
CA LEU A 194 5.52 -11.17 -20.65
C LEU A 194 4.72 -10.23 -19.73
N LEU A 195 4.96 -8.92 -19.80
CA LEU A 195 4.24 -7.94 -19.00
C LEU A 195 2.76 -7.85 -19.39
N THR A 196 2.44 -7.96 -20.68
CA THR A 196 1.04 -7.92 -21.15
C THR A 196 0.28 -9.16 -20.68
N LEU A 197 0.87 -10.35 -20.79
CA LEU A 197 0.26 -11.58 -20.28
C LEU A 197 0.04 -11.48 -18.76
N ALA A 198 1.03 -11.04 -18.01
CA ALA A 198 0.89 -10.83 -16.58
C ALA A 198 -0.20 -9.80 -16.26
N LEU A 199 -0.29 -8.69 -16.99
CA LEU A 199 -1.32 -7.67 -16.82
C LEU A 199 -2.73 -8.22 -17.09
N ILE A 200 -2.89 -9.03 -18.14
CA ILE A 200 -4.15 -9.73 -18.45
C ILE A 200 -4.54 -10.67 -17.31
N THR A 201 -3.59 -11.45 -16.79
CA THR A 201 -3.82 -12.32 -15.64
C THR A 201 -4.17 -11.52 -14.38
N GLN A 202 -3.54 -10.37 -14.14
CA GLN A 202 -3.87 -9.48 -13.03
C GLN A 202 -5.32 -8.99 -13.12
N TRP A 203 -5.79 -8.61 -14.31
CA TRP A 203 -7.20 -8.29 -14.53
C TRP A 203 -8.13 -9.48 -14.31
N CYS A 204 -7.75 -10.68 -14.79
CA CYS A 204 -8.50 -11.90 -14.50
C CYS A 204 -8.66 -12.12 -12.99
N ILE A 205 -7.57 -12.01 -12.22
CA ILE A 205 -7.60 -12.13 -10.75
C ILE A 205 -8.50 -11.04 -10.14
N ALA A 206 -8.42 -9.80 -10.62
CA ALA A 206 -9.27 -8.72 -10.15
C ALA A 206 -10.77 -9.01 -10.36
N PHE A 207 -11.15 -9.69 -11.45
CA PHE A 207 -12.52 -10.15 -11.69
C PHE A 207 -12.92 -11.34 -10.82
N THR A 208 -11.99 -12.27 -10.56
CA THR A 208 -12.18 -13.42 -9.67
C THR A 208 -12.43 -12.98 -8.22
N LEU A 209 -11.71 -11.97 -7.72
CA LEU A 209 -11.77 -11.55 -6.32
C LEU A 209 -12.89 -10.54 -6.01
N GLY A 210 -13.51 -9.93 -7.03
CA GLY A 210 -14.67 -9.06 -6.85
C GLY A 210 -14.43 -7.76 -6.07
N GLY A 211 -13.23 -7.21 -6.19
CA GLY A 211 -12.84 -5.96 -5.55
C GLY A 211 -13.50 -4.73 -6.20
N ARG A 212 -14.76 -4.40 -5.87
CA ARG A 212 -15.45 -3.20 -6.40
C ARG A 212 -14.66 -1.90 -6.19
N GLY A 213 -14.02 -1.75 -5.03
CA GLY A 213 -13.17 -0.61 -4.73
C GLY A 213 -11.95 -0.49 -5.66
N LEU A 214 -11.34 -1.62 -6.03
CA LEU A 214 -10.23 -1.67 -6.98
C LEU A 214 -10.68 -1.13 -8.34
N TRP A 215 -11.83 -1.61 -8.85
CA TRP A 215 -12.37 -1.15 -10.12
C TRP A 215 -12.71 0.35 -10.09
N LEU A 216 -13.32 0.83 -9.00
CA LEU A 216 -13.61 2.25 -8.81
C LEU A 216 -12.32 3.08 -8.81
N GLY A 217 -11.30 2.66 -8.07
CA GLY A 217 -10.01 3.35 -8.00
C GLY A 217 -9.30 3.40 -9.36
N LEU A 218 -9.29 2.29 -10.11
CA LEU A 218 -8.73 2.26 -11.46
C LEU A 218 -9.54 3.12 -12.44
N LEU A 219 -10.86 2.98 -12.47
CA LEU A 219 -11.71 3.72 -13.39
C LEU A 219 -11.59 5.23 -13.17
N THR A 220 -11.71 5.69 -11.92
CA THR A 220 -11.63 7.11 -11.57
C THR A 220 -10.26 7.72 -11.88
N SER A 221 -9.16 7.02 -11.54
CA SER A 221 -7.82 7.53 -11.81
C SER A 221 -7.52 7.62 -13.31
N HIS A 222 -7.96 6.63 -14.09
CA HIS A 222 -7.78 6.62 -15.53
C HIS A 222 -8.66 7.66 -16.24
N LEU A 223 -9.92 7.84 -15.83
CA LEU A 223 -10.78 8.91 -16.36
C LEU A 223 -10.18 10.28 -16.05
N ALA A 224 -9.65 10.50 -14.84
CA ALA A 224 -8.97 11.73 -14.49
C ALA A 224 -7.72 11.98 -15.34
N LEU A 225 -6.93 10.94 -15.66
CA LEU A 225 -5.76 11.06 -16.54
C LEU A 225 -6.13 11.57 -17.94
N ILE A 226 -7.28 11.13 -18.51
CA ILE A 226 -7.76 11.61 -19.81
C ILE A 226 -8.04 13.12 -19.78
N LEU A 227 -8.65 13.59 -18.68
CA LEU A 227 -8.96 15.01 -18.48
C LEU A 227 -7.70 15.85 -18.27
N ILE A 228 -6.63 15.26 -17.72
CA ILE A 228 -5.37 15.95 -17.45
C ILE A 228 -4.52 16.03 -18.71
N ASN A 229 -4.31 14.92 -19.42
CA ASN A 229 -3.45 14.88 -20.60
C ASN A 229 -3.93 13.80 -21.60
N ARG A 230 -4.63 14.27 -22.65
CA ARG A 230 -5.18 13.42 -23.72
C ARG A 230 -4.12 12.63 -24.52
N LYS A 231 -2.84 13.03 -24.50
CA LYS A 231 -1.78 12.27 -25.19
C LYS A 231 -1.60 10.87 -24.58
N LEU A 232 -2.08 10.66 -23.36
CA LEU A 232 -2.02 9.40 -22.64
C LEU A 232 -3.21 8.46 -22.92
N LEU A 233 -4.08 8.79 -23.89
CA LEU A 233 -5.17 7.90 -24.32
C LEU A 233 -4.69 6.51 -24.75
N ARG A 234 -3.45 6.40 -25.25
CA ARG A 234 -2.85 5.10 -25.60
C ARG A 234 -2.66 4.19 -24.38
N VAL A 235 -2.28 4.76 -23.23
CA VAL A 235 -2.13 4.05 -21.95
C VAL A 235 -3.48 3.52 -21.49
N LEU A 236 -4.53 4.34 -21.61
CA LEU A 236 -5.90 3.93 -21.33
C LEU A 236 -6.38 2.82 -22.27
N ALA A 237 -6.15 2.95 -23.58
CA ALA A 237 -6.55 1.95 -24.55
C ALA A 237 -5.88 0.60 -24.27
N LEU A 238 -4.58 0.61 -23.93
CA LEU A 238 -3.87 -0.58 -23.50
C LEU A 238 -4.52 -1.22 -22.28
N GLN A 239 -4.92 -0.40 -21.30
CA GLN A 239 -5.61 -0.91 -20.12
C GLN A 239 -7.00 -1.45 -20.39
N ALA A 240 -7.78 -0.79 -21.25
CA ALA A 240 -9.10 -1.28 -21.64
C ALA A 240 -8.98 -2.62 -22.37
N VAL A 241 -8.01 -2.76 -23.29
CA VAL A 241 -7.73 -4.03 -23.96
C VAL A 241 -7.30 -5.11 -22.96
N ALA A 242 -6.37 -4.80 -22.05
CA ALA A 242 -5.93 -5.76 -21.04
C ALA A 242 -7.05 -6.19 -20.09
N ALA A 243 -7.93 -5.25 -19.69
CA ALA A 243 -9.11 -5.54 -18.88
C ALA A 243 -10.12 -6.43 -19.62
N LEU A 244 -10.40 -6.13 -20.90
CA LEU A 244 -11.28 -6.97 -21.73
C LEU A 244 -10.69 -8.37 -21.93
N SER A 245 -9.40 -8.48 -22.24
CA SER A 245 -8.71 -9.76 -22.34
C SER A 245 -8.70 -10.52 -21.02
N GLY A 246 -8.52 -9.82 -19.89
CA GLY A 246 -8.61 -10.40 -18.55
C GLY A 246 -10.02 -10.89 -18.22
N LEU A 247 -11.06 -10.18 -18.66
CA LEU A 247 -12.45 -10.60 -18.52
C LEU A 247 -12.76 -11.85 -19.35
N LEU A 248 -12.25 -11.91 -20.58
CA LEU A 248 -12.36 -13.10 -21.43
C LEU A 248 -11.63 -14.30 -20.79
N LEU A 249 -10.43 -14.08 -20.25
CA LEU A 249 -9.68 -15.11 -19.52
C LEU A 249 -10.46 -15.57 -18.28
N PHE A 250 -11.02 -14.65 -17.50
CA PHE A 250 -11.89 -14.97 -16.37
C PHE A 250 -13.10 -15.84 -16.80
N GLY A 251 -13.79 -15.45 -17.87
CA GLY A 251 -14.90 -16.22 -18.42
C GLY A 251 -14.49 -17.62 -18.87
N LEU A 252 -13.31 -17.75 -19.50
CA LEU A 252 -12.75 -19.05 -19.88
C LEU A 252 -12.48 -19.92 -18.65
N LEU A 253 -11.73 -19.41 -17.67
CA LEU A 253 -11.25 -20.17 -16.51
C LEU A 253 -12.36 -20.49 -15.50
N PHE A 254 -13.30 -19.57 -15.27
CA PHE A 254 -14.28 -19.72 -14.18
C PHE A 254 -15.72 -19.88 -14.65
N LYS A 255 -16.00 -19.90 -15.96
CA LYS A 255 -17.32 -20.20 -16.51
C LYS A 255 -17.28 -21.32 -17.52
N LEU A 256 -16.49 -21.20 -18.59
CA LEU A 256 -16.51 -22.17 -19.69
C LEU A 256 -15.88 -23.52 -19.32
N ILE A 257 -14.66 -23.52 -18.78
CA ILE A 257 -13.97 -24.76 -18.36
C ILE A 257 -14.75 -25.49 -17.26
N PRO A 258 -15.21 -24.81 -16.18
CA PRO A 258 -16.00 -25.47 -15.14
C PRO A 258 -17.33 -26.03 -15.65
N LEU A 259 -18.05 -25.29 -16.51
CA LEU A 259 -19.28 -25.78 -17.14
C LEU A 259 -19.03 -27.06 -17.95
N TRP A 260 -17.96 -27.10 -18.74
CA TRP A 260 -17.59 -28.27 -19.52
C TRP A 260 -17.22 -29.48 -18.64
N LEU A 261 -16.68 -29.24 -17.45
CA LEU A 261 -16.27 -30.27 -16.49
C LEU A 261 -17.33 -30.62 -15.43
N GLY A 262 -18.50 -29.97 -15.46
CA GLY A 262 -19.54 -30.12 -14.44
C GLY A 262 -19.10 -29.67 -13.05
N LEU A 263 -18.29 -28.61 -12.97
CA LEU A 263 -17.79 -28.02 -11.72
C LEU A 263 -18.49 -26.69 -11.41
N ASP A 264 -18.70 -26.43 -10.12
CA ASP A 264 -19.24 -25.17 -9.61
C ASP A 264 -18.16 -24.37 -8.86
N PRO A 265 -17.54 -23.36 -9.49
CA PRO A 265 -16.53 -22.54 -8.84
C PRO A 265 -17.13 -21.66 -7.72
N VAL A 266 -16.41 -21.56 -6.61
CA VAL A 266 -16.75 -20.65 -5.52
C VAL A 266 -16.10 -19.30 -5.82
N LEU A 267 -16.92 -18.36 -6.28
CA LEU A 267 -16.50 -17.00 -6.63
C LEU A 267 -17.12 -15.99 -5.66
N ARG A 268 -16.42 -14.88 -5.44
CA ARG A 268 -17.00 -13.75 -4.70
C ARG A 268 -18.05 -13.06 -5.56
N ASP A 269 -19.16 -12.65 -4.93
CA ASP A 269 -20.22 -11.93 -5.63
C ASP A 269 -19.80 -10.50 -5.98
N ASN A 270 -19.67 -10.26 -7.28
CA ASN A 270 -19.28 -9.00 -7.89
C ASN A 270 -20.44 -8.00 -7.96
N LEU A 271 -21.69 -8.47 -7.93
CA LEU A 271 -22.91 -7.68 -8.13
C LEU A 271 -23.69 -7.43 -6.84
N ARG A 272 -23.18 -7.87 -5.68
CA ARG A 272 -23.77 -7.56 -4.38
C ARG A 272 -24.04 -6.06 -4.24
N THR A 273 -25.22 -5.70 -3.76
CA THR A 273 -25.59 -4.30 -3.46
C THR A 273 -25.28 -3.92 -2.00
N SER A 274 -25.00 -4.90 -1.14
CA SER A 274 -24.72 -4.64 0.28
C SER A 274 -23.40 -3.90 0.50
N LEU A 275 -23.37 -3.10 1.56
CA LEU A 275 -22.18 -2.36 2.01
C LEU A 275 -21.21 -3.23 2.83
N SER A 276 -21.57 -4.49 3.12
CA SER A 276 -20.78 -5.43 3.93
C SER A 276 -20.55 -4.94 5.38
N GLY A 277 -21.57 -4.32 5.99
CA GLY A 277 -21.50 -3.78 7.35
C GLY A 277 -20.73 -2.45 7.46
N ARG A 278 -20.40 -1.81 6.33
CA ARG A 278 -19.65 -0.54 6.33
C ARG A 278 -20.44 0.60 6.95
N GLU A 279 -21.75 0.58 6.79
CA GLU A 279 -22.65 1.59 7.32
C GLU A 279 -22.55 1.72 8.86
N GLN A 280 -22.44 0.60 9.58
CA GLN A 280 -22.28 0.65 11.05
C GLN A 280 -20.87 1.12 11.44
N ILE A 281 -19.81 0.57 10.85
CA ILE A 281 -18.44 1.00 11.19
C ILE A 281 -18.15 2.45 10.78
N TRP A 282 -18.82 2.97 9.76
CA TRP A 282 -18.75 4.39 9.40
C TRP A 282 -19.48 5.27 10.39
N GLN A 283 -20.66 4.83 10.85
CA GLN A 283 -21.40 5.53 11.89
C GLN A 283 -20.60 5.57 13.20
N TRP A 284 -20.03 4.45 13.66
CA TRP A 284 -19.23 4.42 14.87
C TRP A 284 -17.96 5.28 14.77
N ALA A 285 -17.29 5.29 13.62
CA ALA A 285 -16.14 6.18 13.42
C ALA A 285 -16.55 7.65 13.47
N TRP A 286 -17.72 8.00 12.90
CA TRP A 286 -18.25 9.34 12.97
C TRP A 286 -18.65 9.75 14.40
N GLU A 287 -19.30 8.86 15.15
CA GLU A 287 -19.63 9.08 16.56
C GLU A 287 -18.37 9.29 17.41
N MET A 288 -17.33 8.46 17.20
CA MET A 288 -16.02 8.62 17.85
C MET A 288 -15.36 9.96 17.49
N ALA A 289 -15.47 10.41 16.23
CA ALA A 289 -14.97 11.71 15.80
C ALA A 289 -15.70 12.87 16.46
N LEU A 290 -17.03 12.78 16.62
CA LEU A 290 -17.82 13.79 17.32
C LEU A 290 -17.52 13.84 18.82
N ALA A 291 -17.22 12.70 19.43
CA ALA A 291 -16.81 12.61 20.83
C ALA A 291 -15.39 13.18 21.06
N ASN A 292 -14.50 13.09 20.06
CA ASN A 292 -13.09 13.49 20.16
C ASN A 292 -12.66 14.46 19.03
N PRO A 293 -13.31 15.63 18.86
CA PRO A 293 -13.17 16.42 17.63
C PRO A 293 -11.78 17.05 17.43
N TRP A 294 -11.06 17.34 18.51
CA TRP A 294 -9.82 18.11 18.44
C TRP A 294 -8.61 17.25 18.05
N LEU A 295 -8.29 16.26 18.88
CA LEU A 295 -7.12 15.39 18.72
C LEU A 295 -7.49 13.96 18.30
N GLY A 296 -8.78 13.62 18.19
CA GLY A 296 -9.21 12.24 18.03
C GLY A 296 -9.03 11.42 19.30
N ALA A 297 -9.48 10.16 19.27
CA ALA A 297 -9.34 9.22 20.38
C ALA A 297 -7.89 8.73 20.59
N GLY A 298 -6.99 9.04 19.65
CA GLY A 298 -5.64 8.51 19.56
C GLY A 298 -5.47 7.67 18.30
N PRO A 299 -4.31 7.73 17.60
CA PRO A 299 -4.00 6.81 16.52
C PRO A 299 -4.31 5.36 16.91
N MET A 300 -4.93 4.61 15.99
CA MET A 300 -5.37 3.22 16.17
C MET A 300 -6.48 2.97 17.20
N HIS A 301 -7.03 3.99 17.86
CA HIS A 301 -8.01 3.78 18.93
C HIS A 301 -9.40 3.37 18.43
N TYR A 302 -9.66 3.38 17.11
CA TYR A 302 -10.86 2.73 16.60
C TYR A 302 -10.88 1.23 16.97
N SER A 303 -9.71 0.57 17.00
CA SER A 303 -9.59 -0.83 17.40
C SER A 303 -9.56 -1.07 18.91
N ALA A 304 -9.74 -0.02 19.73
CA ALA A 304 -9.86 -0.16 21.19
C ALA A 304 -11.29 -0.50 21.63
N THR A 305 -12.27 -0.34 20.74
CA THR A 305 -13.67 -0.70 21.00
C THR A 305 -14.07 -1.85 20.09
N TYR A 306 -14.30 -3.01 20.69
CA TYR A 306 -14.67 -4.21 19.95
C TYR A 306 -16.00 -4.01 19.19
N ASN A 307 -16.04 -4.51 17.95
CA ASN A 307 -17.26 -4.68 17.18
C ASN A 307 -17.14 -5.92 16.28
N PRO A 308 -18.27 -6.55 15.87
CA PRO A 308 -18.22 -7.81 15.14
C PRO A 308 -17.84 -7.68 13.65
N ILE A 309 -17.53 -6.47 13.16
CA ILE A 309 -17.38 -6.19 11.72
C ILE A 309 -15.91 -5.99 11.35
N ALA A 310 -15.23 -5.03 11.96
CA ALA A 310 -13.85 -4.67 11.60
C ALA A 310 -13.15 -3.80 12.65
N ALA A 311 -11.84 -3.99 12.79
CA ALA A 311 -10.96 -3.18 13.65
C ALA A 311 -10.64 -1.79 13.08
N HIS A 312 -11.22 -1.41 11.93
CA HIS A 312 -11.10 -0.07 11.34
C HIS A 312 -12.26 0.20 10.36
N PRO A 313 -12.61 1.47 10.07
CA PRO A 313 -13.83 1.80 9.33
C PRO A 313 -13.75 1.58 7.81
N HIS A 314 -12.67 1.02 7.27
CA HIS A 314 -12.43 0.89 5.82
C HIS A 314 -12.60 2.20 5.03
N GLN A 315 -12.33 3.36 5.66
CA GLN A 315 -12.45 4.68 5.04
C GLN A 315 -11.47 5.62 5.75
N VAL A 316 -10.45 6.10 5.03
CA VAL A 316 -9.31 6.81 5.63
C VAL A 316 -9.70 8.14 6.28
N ILE A 317 -10.65 8.88 5.72
CA ILE A 317 -11.12 10.17 6.27
C ILE A 317 -11.84 9.94 7.60
N LEU A 318 -12.80 9.01 7.66
CA LEU A 318 -13.52 8.68 8.89
C LEU A 318 -12.56 8.12 9.95
N GLN A 319 -11.62 7.28 9.53
CA GLN A 319 -10.58 6.77 10.42
C GLN A 319 -9.77 7.92 11.02
N TRP A 320 -9.29 8.85 10.20
CA TRP A 320 -8.49 9.99 10.66
C TRP A 320 -9.30 10.97 11.51
N LEU A 321 -10.57 11.21 11.18
CA LEU A 321 -11.46 12.02 12.01
C LEU A 321 -11.62 11.42 13.41
N ALA A 322 -11.84 10.11 13.48
CA ALA A 322 -12.01 9.38 14.74
C ALA A 322 -10.72 9.32 15.57
N GLU A 323 -9.59 9.02 14.93
CA GLU A 323 -8.34 8.68 15.61
C GLU A 323 -7.37 9.88 15.77
N TRP A 324 -7.36 10.82 14.82
CA TRP A 324 -6.43 11.95 14.78
C TRP A 324 -7.11 13.32 14.93
N GLY A 325 -8.45 13.37 14.87
CA GLY A 325 -9.24 14.60 15.00
C GLY A 325 -9.35 15.41 13.71
N PHE A 326 -10.19 16.44 13.75
CA PHE A 326 -10.56 17.22 12.57
C PHE A 326 -9.38 18.01 11.99
N ALA A 327 -8.57 18.64 12.85
CA ALA A 327 -7.47 19.48 12.41
C ALA A 327 -6.40 18.68 11.65
N ALA A 328 -5.96 17.54 12.20
CA ALA A 328 -4.99 16.66 11.55
C ALA A 328 -5.53 16.09 10.23
N THR A 329 -6.82 15.70 10.21
CA THR A 329 -7.48 15.20 9.00
C THR A 329 -7.50 16.24 7.89
N LEU A 330 -7.89 17.48 8.19
CA LEU A 330 -7.92 18.57 7.21
C LEU A 330 -6.53 18.86 6.64
N ILE A 331 -5.49 18.82 7.48
CA ILE A 331 -4.11 18.99 7.03
C ILE A 331 -3.69 17.85 6.10
N ALA A 332 -4.00 16.60 6.45
CA ALA A 332 -3.66 15.45 5.61
C ALA A 332 -4.40 15.48 4.26
N LEU A 333 -5.68 15.85 4.25
CA LEU A 333 -6.46 16.07 3.03
C LEU A 333 -5.87 17.19 2.17
N ALA A 334 -5.47 18.30 2.77
CA ALA A 334 -4.82 19.40 2.07
C ALA A 334 -3.48 18.98 1.44
N LEU A 335 -2.67 18.21 2.16
CA LEU A 335 -1.40 17.66 1.65
C LEU A 335 -1.63 16.67 0.50
N GLY A 336 -2.59 15.76 0.63
CA GLY A 336 -2.96 14.80 -0.41
C GLY A 336 -3.47 15.49 -1.68
N ALA A 337 -4.40 16.44 -1.52
CA ALA A 337 -4.91 17.24 -2.63
C ALA A 337 -3.81 18.07 -3.29
N TRP A 338 -2.93 18.70 -2.50
CA TRP A 338 -1.78 19.45 -3.00
C TRP A 338 -0.86 18.57 -3.85
N GLY A 339 -0.52 17.37 -3.38
CA GLY A 339 0.32 16.41 -4.10
C GLY A 339 -0.30 15.95 -5.43
N LEU A 340 -1.59 15.59 -5.41
CA LEU A 340 -2.33 15.19 -6.61
C LEU A 340 -2.43 16.31 -7.64
N LEU A 341 -2.76 17.53 -7.20
CA LEU A 341 -2.87 18.69 -8.07
C LEU A 341 -1.51 19.10 -8.64
N HIS A 342 -0.44 19.01 -7.85
CA HIS A 342 0.92 19.25 -8.33
C HIS A 342 1.31 18.25 -9.41
N GLY A 343 1.07 16.96 -9.19
CA GLY A 343 1.30 15.92 -10.20
C GLY A 343 0.45 16.13 -11.46
N ALA A 344 -0.83 16.50 -11.32
CA ALA A 344 -1.70 16.81 -12.45
C ALA A 344 -1.20 18.01 -13.28
N ARG A 345 -0.68 19.05 -12.61
CA ARG A 345 -0.04 20.19 -13.29
C ARG A 345 1.25 19.77 -14.01
N TYR A 346 2.06 18.91 -13.38
CA TYR A 346 3.26 18.36 -14.01
C TYR A 346 2.91 17.55 -15.28
N LEU A 347 1.88 16.71 -15.22
CA LEU A 347 1.42 15.90 -16.36
C LEU A 347 0.96 16.70 -17.58
N ARG A 348 0.63 17.99 -17.42
CA ARG A 348 0.28 18.90 -18.52
C ARG A 348 1.51 19.49 -19.22
N GLN A 349 2.70 19.33 -18.66
CA GLN A 349 3.95 19.85 -19.23
C GLN A 349 4.46 18.94 -20.34
N ALA A 350 5.25 19.50 -21.27
CA ALA A 350 5.84 18.74 -22.37
C ALA A 350 6.87 17.69 -21.92
N SER A 351 7.45 17.84 -20.73
CA SER A 351 8.42 16.92 -20.14
C SER A 351 7.78 15.69 -19.48
N ALA A 352 6.46 15.69 -19.29
CA ALA A 352 5.76 14.54 -18.72
C ALA A 352 5.76 13.37 -19.70
N ASN A 353 6.01 12.18 -19.18
CA ASN A 353 5.96 10.93 -19.93
C ASN A 353 5.03 9.91 -19.26
N GLU A 354 4.93 8.73 -19.86
CA GLU A 354 4.03 7.67 -19.43
C GLU A 354 4.35 7.22 -18.01
N LEU A 355 5.63 7.22 -17.57
CA LEU A 355 5.98 6.87 -16.19
C LEU A 355 5.34 7.82 -15.18
N ASP A 356 5.25 9.12 -15.50
CA ASP A 356 4.59 10.09 -14.62
C ASP A 356 3.08 9.82 -14.55
N ALA A 357 2.48 9.41 -15.68
CA ALA A 357 1.05 9.14 -15.77
C ALA A 357 0.62 7.99 -14.88
N GLY A 358 1.31 6.85 -14.94
CA GLY A 358 0.91 5.69 -14.13
C GLY A 358 1.39 5.79 -12.68
N LEU A 359 2.45 6.55 -12.36
CA LEU A 359 2.73 6.95 -10.98
C LEU A 359 1.56 7.75 -10.40
N TRP A 360 1.08 8.77 -11.14
CA TRP A 360 -0.07 9.56 -10.71
C TRP A 360 -1.34 8.71 -10.62
N GLY A 361 -1.60 7.86 -11.62
CA GLY A 361 -2.76 6.97 -11.67
C GLY A 361 -2.78 5.95 -10.52
N ALA A 362 -1.62 5.40 -10.15
CA ALA A 362 -1.46 4.50 -9.02
C ALA A 362 -1.77 5.20 -7.68
N ILE A 363 -1.19 6.38 -7.45
CA ILE A 363 -1.42 7.16 -6.23
C ILE A 363 -2.89 7.61 -6.14
N ALA A 364 -3.44 8.16 -7.22
CA ALA A 364 -4.84 8.59 -7.27
C ALA A 364 -5.81 7.41 -7.07
N GLY A 365 -5.55 6.27 -7.71
CA GLY A 365 -6.35 5.06 -7.57
C GLY A 365 -6.33 4.51 -6.13
N ALA A 366 -5.16 4.51 -5.49
CA ALA A 366 -5.03 4.12 -4.09
C ALA A 366 -5.78 5.05 -3.14
N LEU A 367 -5.75 6.37 -3.37
CA LEU A 367 -6.47 7.36 -2.56
C LEU A 367 -8.00 7.26 -2.72
N VAL A 368 -8.49 6.92 -3.91
CA VAL A 368 -9.91 6.63 -4.14
C VAL A 368 -10.29 5.31 -3.46
N LEU A 369 -9.49 4.26 -3.61
CA LEU A 369 -9.72 2.98 -2.94
C LEU A 369 -9.72 3.13 -1.40
N ALA A 370 -8.89 4.02 -0.86
CA ALA A 370 -8.83 4.32 0.58
C ALA A 370 -10.15 4.87 1.15
N GLN A 371 -11.12 5.25 0.32
CA GLN A 371 -12.45 5.64 0.76
C GLN A 371 -13.42 4.45 0.96
N VAL A 372 -13.02 3.24 0.62
CA VAL A 372 -13.86 2.03 0.75
C VAL A 372 -13.09 0.78 1.23
N ASP A 373 -11.80 0.93 1.51
CA ASP A 373 -10.89 -0.13 1.95
C ASP A 373 -9.75 0.40 2.86
N GLY A 374 -9.09 -0.50 3.59
CA GLY A 374 -8.03 -0.23 4.57
C GLY A 374 -6.64 0.09 3.99
N VAL A 375 -6.56 0.93 2.95
CA VAL A 375 -5.29 1.23 2.25
C VAL A 375 -4.21 1.79 3.19
N PHE A 376 -4.60 2.64 4.14
CA PHE A 376 -3.72 3.27 5.14
C PHE A 376 -3.63 2.47 6.45
N VAL A 377 -3.80 1.16 6.33
CA VAL A 377 -3.67 0.22 7.45
C VAL A 377 -2.80 -0.95 7.02
N MET A 378 -2.91 -1.41 5.76
CA MET A 378 -2.21 -2.61 5.32
C MET A 378 -0.72 -2.36 5.05
N PRO A 379 0.20 -3.13 5.68
CA PRO A 379 1.64 -2.86 5.64
C PRO A 379 2.20 -2.87 4.22
N TYR A 380 1.73 -3.81 3.40
CA TYR A 380 2.21 -3.95 2.04
C TYR A 380 1.81 -2.75 1.16
N THR A 381 0.53 -2.37 1.25
CA THR A 381 -0.07 -1.27 0.50
C THR A 381 0.52 0.08 0.89
N GLU A 382 0.60 0.38 2.19
CA GLU A 382 1.14 1.65 2.70
C GLU A 382 2.58 1.89 2.27
N THR A 383 3.39 0.84 2.31
CA THR A 383 4.81 0.91 1.94
C THR A 383 4.96 1.17 0.44
N TRP A 384 4.22 0.46 -0.41
CA TRP A 384 4.21 0.74 -1.84
C TRP A 384 3.73 2.15 -2.15
N LEU A 385 2.68 2.62 -1.47
CA LEU A 385 2.21 3.99 -1.63
C LEU A 385 3.29 5.01 -1.25
N ALA A 386 4.03 4.81 -0.15
CA ALA A 386 5.14 5.66 0.24
C ALA A 386 6.30 5.65 -0.77
N LEU A 387 6.66 4.47 -1.31
CA LEU A 387 7.67 4.35 -2.37
C LEU A 387 7.24 5.12 -3.63
N LEU A 388 5.99 4.98 -4.06
CA LEU A 388 5.44 5.66 -5.24
C LEU A 388 5.34 7.18 -5.04
N ILE A 389 4.92 7.64 -3.86
CA ILE A 389 4.93 9.07 -3.50
C ILE A 389 6.36 9.62 -3.54
N GLY A 390 7.34 8.89 -2.99
CA GLY A 390 8.74 9.28 -3.04
C GLY A 390 9.29 9.39 -4.47
N LEU A 391 8.93 8.43 -5.35
CA LEU A 391 9.27 8.48 -6.78
C LEU A 391 8.61 9.66 -7.49
N ALA A 392 7.34 9.91 -7.20
CA ALA A 392 6.61 11.08 -7.70
C ALA A 392 7.31 12.38 -7.29
N MET A 393 7.71 12.53 -6.03
CA MET A 393 8.48 13.68 -5.55
C MET A 393 9.83 13.81 -6.26
N ALA A 394 10.56 12.71 -6.46
CA ALA A 394 11.82 12.71 -7.20
C ALA A 394 11.65 13.25 -8.63
N ARG A 395 10.52 12.94 -9.27
CA ARG A 395 10.28 13.29 -10.67
C ARG A 395 9.67 14.68 -10.83
N TRP A 396 8.66 15.02 -10.03
CA TRP A 396 7.85 16.22 -10.23
C TRP A 396 8.37 17.49 -9.55
N ASN A 397 9.39 17.39 -8.69
CA ASN A 397 10.00 18.56 -8.02
C ASN A 397 11.33 18.98 -8.63
N SER A 398 11.67 20.26 -8.56
CA SER A 398 12.99 20.76 -8.96
C SER A 398 14.12 20.17 -8.10
N PRO A 399 15.33 19.96 -8.67
CA PRO A 399 16.47 19.38 -7.97
C PRO A 399 17.10 20.41 -7.02
N THR A 400 16.42 20.69 -5.92
CA THR A 400 16.96 21.51 -4.85
C THR A 400 17.27 20.61 -3.65
N PRO A 401 18.48 20.68 -3.08
CA PRO A 401 18.80 19.90 -1.90
C PRO A 401 18.15 20.50 -0.64
N ALA A 402 17.66 19.63 0.23
CA ALA A 402 17.09 20.01 1.52
C ALA A 402 18.04 20.90 2.35
N LYS A 403 17.48 21.95 2.96
CA LYS A 403 18.18 22.85 3.89
C LYS A 403 18.64 22.09 5.15
N ALA A 404 19.66 22.61 5.84
CA ALA A 404 20.18 21.99 7.07
C ALA A 404 19.11 21.80 8.16
N ALA A 405 18.24 22.80 8.36
CA ALA A 405 17.14 22.71 9.32
C ALA A 405 16.18 21.54 9.03
N GLN A 406 15.84 21.30 7.75
CA GLN A 406 15.02 20.16 7.36
C GLN A 406 15.73 18.85 7.72
N ARG A 407 17.03 18.71 7.44
CA ARG A 407 17.78 17.48 7.78
C ARG A 407 17.82 17.21 9.29
N ILE A 408 18.04 18.26 10.09
CA ILE A 408 18.04 18.14 11.56
C ILE A 408 16.66 17.70 12.05
N ALA A 409 15.59 18.34 11.56
CA ALA A 409 14.22 17.96 11.93
C ALA A 409 13.92 16.49 11.61
N LEU A 410 14.39 16.00 10.47
CA LEU A 410 14.22 14.60 10.09
C LEU A 410 15.07 13.64 10.94
N GLY A 411 16.26 14.07 11.37
CA GLY A 411 17.05 13.33 12.35
C GLY A 411 16.35 13.21 13.70
N ILE A 412 15.71 14.28 14.17
CA ILE A 412 14.89 14.27 15.39
C ILE A 412 13.70 13.32 15.22
N LEU A 413 13.00 13.37 14.08
CA LEU A 413 11.87 12.48 13.79
C LEU A 413 12.28 11.01 13.62
N ALA A 414 13.52 10.72 13.23
CA ALA A 414 14.01 9.35 13.12
C ALA A 414 14.14 8.66 14.50
N VAL A 415 14.39 9.41 15.57
CA VAL A 415 14.56 8.87 16.93
C VAL A 415 13.33 8.08 17.40
N PRO A 416 12.11 8.65 17.46
CA PRO A 416 10.94 7.89 17.91
C PRO A 416 10.60 6.74 16.96
N VAL A 417 10.84 6.87 15.65
CA VAL A 417 10.65 5.77 14.69
C VAL A 417 11.53 4.58 15.05
N VAL A 418 12.83 4.81 15.29
CA VAL A 418 13.77 3.74 15.64
C VAL A 418 13.46 3.16 17.03
N LEU A 419 13.16 4.01 18.02
CA LEU A 419 12.90 3.53 19.38
C LEU A 419 11.61 2.71 19.46
N VAL A 420 10.48 3.26 18.99
CA VAL A 420 9.17 2.60 19.10
C VAL A 420 9.10 1.37 18.21
N LEU A 421 9.45 1.49 16.92
CA LEU A 421 9.35 0.34 16.01
C LEU A 421 10.46 -0.68 16.29
N GLY A 422 11.64 -0.25 16.76
CA GLY A 422 12.71 -1.14 17.21
C GLY A 422 12.30 -1.93 18.44
N GLN A 423 11.63 -1.30 19.41
CA GLN A 423 11.04 -1.99 20.56
C GLN A 423 10.03 -3.05 20.11
N VAL A 424 9.12 -2.71 19.19
CA VAL A 424 8.16 -3.67 18.63
C VAL A 424 8.88 -4.86 17.99
N LEU A 425 9.91 -4.62 17.18
CA LEU A 425 10.67 -5.66 16.49
C LEU A 425 11.45 -6.57 17.45
N VAL A 426 11.97 -6.04 18.56
CA VAL A 426 12.83 -6.77 19.50
C VAL A 426 12.02 -7.48 20.58
N ILE A 427 10.92 -6.88 21.05
CA ILE A 427 10.15 -7.34 22.21
C ILE A 427 8.87 -8.07 21.77
N GLU A 428 8.06 -7.46 20.92
CA GLU A 428 6.73 -8.00 20.57
C GLU A 428 6.80 -9.10 19.53
N VAL A 429 7.59 -8.90 18.46
CA VAL A 429 7.64 -9.85 17.34
C VAL A 429 7.96 -11.28 17.81
N PRO A 430 8.99 -11.54 18.65
CA PRO A 430 9.36 -12.92 19.02
C PRO A 430 8.25 -13.74 19.70
N THR A 431 7.30 -13.08 20.36
CA THR A 431 6.20 -13.72 21.11
C THR A 431 4.84 -13.55 20.42
N LEU A 432 4.82 -12.86 19.27
CA LEU A 432 3.58 -12.44 18.61
C LEU A 432 2.65 -13.61 18.27
N PRO A 433 3.10 -14.76 17.69
CA PRO A 433 2.19 -15.84 17.36
C PRO A 433 1.42 -16.37 18.57
N GLN A 434 2.10 -16.56 19.70
CA GLN A 434 1.49 -17.07 20.93
C GLN A 434 0.52 -16.06 21.55
N VAL A 435 0.91 -14.79 21.59
CA VAL A 435 0.07 -13.70 22.15
C VAL A 435 -1.21 -13.53 21.33
N GLN A 436 -1.11 -13.60 19.99
CA GLN A 436 -2.29 -13.49 19.12
C GLN A 436 -3.24 -14.68 19.25
N GLU A 437 -2.70 -15.89 19.32
CA GLU A 437 -3.51 -17.10 19.50
C GLU A 437 -4.26 -17.07 20.83
N ALA A 438 -3.56 -16.77 21.93
CA ALA A 438 -4.17 -16.60 23.25
C ALA A 438 -5.28 -15.53 23.25
N TYR A 439 -5.03 -14.37 22.65
CA TYR A 439 -6.03 -13.29 22.54
C TYR A 439 -7.29 -13.72 21.78
N ILE A 440 -7.11 -14.43 20.67
CA ILE A 440 -8.21 -14.91 19.83
C ILE A 440 -9.04 -15.97 20.58
N GLU A 441 -8.38 -16.89 21.28
CA GLU A 441 -9.04 -17.92 22.07
C GLU A 441 -9.82 -17.33 23.24
N GLU A 442 -9.21 -16.41 24.00
CA GLU A 442 -9.82 -15.79 25.18
C GLU A 442 -11.03 -14.92 24.82
N HIS A 443 -10.90 -14.06 23.80
CA HIS A 443 -11.96 -13.12 23.45
C HIS A 443 -12.92 -13.62 22.36
N HIS A 444 -12.72 -14.85 21.87
CA HIS A 444 -13.51 -15.47 20.80
C HIS A 444 -13.65 -14.56 19.56
N THR A 445 -12.57 -13.89 19.17
CA THR A 445 -12.54 -12.95 18.04
C THR A 445 -12.02 -13.61 16.77
N GLY A 446 -12.38 -13.06 15.60
CA GLY A 446 -11.78 -13.46 14.33
C GLY A 446 -10.55 -12.62 13.98
N TRP A 447 -9.80 -13.06 12.97
CA TRP A 447 -8.71 -12.27 12.40
C TRP A 447 -9.24 -10.99 11.73
N THR A 448 -8.94 -9.83 12.30
CA THR A 448 -9.41 -8.52 11.81
C THR A 448 -8.24 -7.55 11.64
N PRO A 449 -7.32 -7.79 10.69
CA PRO A 449 -6.00 -7.19 10.73
C PRO A 449 -5.99 -5.65 10.81
N ARG A 450 -5.21 -5.11 11.76
CA ARG A 450 -4.97 -3.68 11.97
C ARG A 450 -3.47 -3.42 11.98
N PHE A 451 -2.84 -3.36 13.14
CA PHE A 451 -1.38 -3.28 13.26
C PHE A 451 -0.77 -4.65 13.06
N TRP A 452 -1.26 -5.63 13.81
CA TRP A 452 -1.05 -7.05 13.61
C TRP A 452 -2.34 -7.74 13.14
N SER A 453 -2.27 -9.03 12.83
CA SER A 453 -3.40 -9.82 12.31
C SER A 453 -4.60 -9.90 13.25
N GLN A 454 -4.40 -9.87 14.57
CA GLN A 454 -5.50 -9.95 15.55
C GLN A 454 -6.48 -8.78 15.45
N GLY A 455 -5.97 -7.57 15.16
CA GLY A 455 -6.76 -6.36 14.97
C GLY A 455 -6.98 -5.49 16.20
N TRP A 456 -7.46 -6.08 17.29
CA TRP A 456 -7.98 -5.36 18.46
C TRP A 456 -6.93 -5.00 19.51
N ILE A 457 -7.10 -3.88 20.21
CA ILE A 457 -6.19 -3.42 21.27
C ILE A 457 -6.95 -3.18 22.59
N PRO A 458 -6.29 -3.31 23.76
CA PRO A 458 -4.94 -3.82 23.95
C PRO A 458 -4.85 -5.33 23.72
N MET A 459 -3.67 -5.82 23.34
CA MET A 459 -3.31 -7.23 23.59
C MET A 459 -2.64 -7.25 24.96
N GLU A 460 -3.10 -8.09 25.87
CA GLU A 460 -2.37 -8.33 27.10
C GLU A 460 -1.05 -9.01 26.75
N THR A 461 0.07 -8.30 26.94
CA THR A 461 1.39 -8.93 26.91
C THR A 461 1.58 -9.64 28.25
N PRO A 462 2.01 -10.91 28.28
CA PRO A 462 2.29 -11.61 29.53
C PRO A 462 3.39 -10.93 30.36
#